data_AF-A0A7Y3GB64-F1
#
_entry.id   AF-A0A7Y3GB64-F1
#
_cell.length_a   1.000
_cell.length_b   1.000
_cell.length_c   1.000
_cell.angle_alpha   90.00
_cell.angle_beta   90.00
_cell.angle_gamma   90.00
#
_symmetry.space_group_name_H-M   'P 1'
#
loop_
_entity.id
_entity.type
_entity.pdbx_description
1 polymer ?
#
loop_
_entity_poly.entity_id
_entity_poly.type
_entity_poly.pdbx_seq_one_letter_code
_entity_poly.pdbx_strand_id
1 'polypeptide(L)'
;QNLPIEGKAAKYVSFSNDLDRRIPEERFRYAGFTLRTIAVDGHHALETDPDERWVSAVLRFRDAIGRQASAAVRAGYRMQGERIVIDWAFIAPLAAPAPRIDFFYVPASRFPDPILRKRTSHAKLWDEVVKRSLRLARPDEWPVGEQDYLVFAFVMDRLAPDARLELRVSSKARGVAGDDGASKILNFDGWFAGISGGRFDLQGAAQPYFKVLYTPGSDVPKKKRKRKTIGLFSNR
;
A
#
# COMPACT_ATOMS: atom_id res chain seq x y z
N GLN A 1 -26.02 6.01 2.28
CA GLN A 1 -25.72 6.01 3.73
C GLN A 1 -24.81 4.82 4.00
N ASN A 2 -23.58 5.04 4.49
CA ASN A 2 -22.66 3.96 4.85
C ASN A 2 -23.02 3.47 6.25
N LEU A 3 -23.68 2.32 6.37
CA LEU A 3 -23.87 1.65 7.65
C LEU A 3 -22.66 0.74 7.91
N PRO A 4 -21.84 1.00 8.94
CA PRO A 4 -20.79 0.07 9.33
C PRO A 4 -21.44 -1.18 9.92
N ILE A 5 -21.29 -2.32 9.26
CA ILE A 5 -21.58 -3.62 9.86
C ILE A 5 -20.36 -3.96 10.73
N GLU A 6 -20.43 -3.64 12.03
CA GLU A 6 -19.43 -4.07 13.01
C GLU A 6 -19.62 -5.56 13.34
N GLY A 7 -19.13 -6.42 12.46
CA GLY A 7 -18.92 -7.83 12.77
C GLY A 7 -17.62 -8.04 13.54
N LYS A 8 -17.59 -8.98 14.49
CA LYS A 8 -16.33 -9.44 15.12
C LYS A 8 -15.31 -9.75 14.03
N ALA A 9 -14.17 -9.05 14.05
CA ALA A 9 -13.13 -9.21 13.04
C ALA A 9 -12.70 -10.68 12.93
N ALA A 10 -13.00 -11.32 11.80
CA ALA A 10 -12.60 -12.70 11.53
C ALA A 10 -11.06 -12.78 11.55
N LYS A 11 -10.49 -13.57 12.48
CA LYS A 11 -9.03 -13.64 12.70
C LYS A 11 -8.25 -14.20 11.51
N TYR A 12 -8.92 -14.93 10.61
CA TYR A 12 -8.32 -15.52 9.42
C TYR A 12 -9.30 -15.43 8.25
N VAL A 13 -8.81 -14.95 7.10
CA VAL A 13 -9.57 -14.93 5.84
C VAL A 13 -9.24 -16.19 5.06
N SER A 14 -10.25 -17.01 4.81
CA SER A 14 -10.18 -18.15 3.90
C SER A 14 -11.27 -18.00 2.84
N PHE A 15 -10.92 -18.14 1.57
CA PHE A 15 -11.89 -18.23 0.49
C PHE A 15 -12.31 -19.69 0.30
N SER A 16 -13.51 -19.94 -0.21
CA SER A 16 -13.90 -21.28 -0.63
C SER A 16 -12.99 -21.75 -1.77
N ASN A 17 -12.77 -23.06 -1.90
CA ASN A 17 -11.87 -23.63 -2.92
C ASN A 17 -12.20 -23.16 -4.35
N ASP A 18 -13.48 -22.98 -4.66
CA ASP A 18 -13.92 -22.52 -5.98
C ASP A 18 -13.65 -21.03 -6.21
N LEU A 19 -13.72 -20.21 -5.16
CA LEU A 19 -13.42 -18.79 -5.26
C LEU A 19 -11.92 -18.52 -5.27
N ASP A 20 -11.13 -19.27 -4.48
CA ASP A 20 -9.66 -19.14 -4.44
C ASP A 20 -9.02 -19.38 -5.82
N ARG A 21 -9.58 -20.32 -6.60
CA ARG A 21 -9.17 -20.60 -8.00
C ARG A 21 -9.54 -19.49 -8.99
N ARG A 22 -10.52 -18.65 -8.65
CA ARG A 22 -11.04 -17.57 -9.51
C ARG A 22 -10.42 -16.20 -9.19
N ILE A 23 -9.63 -16.08 -8.12
CA ILE A 23 -8.89 -14.86 -7.82
C ILE A 23 -7.77 -14.74 -8.88
N PRO A 24 -7.75 -13.66 -9.69
CA PRO A 24 -6.78 -13.51 -10.79
C PRO A 24 -5.34 -13.26 -10.31
N GLU A 25 -5.05 -13.38 -9.01
CA GLU A 25 -3.75 -13.09 -8.42
C GLU A 25 -2.97 -14.38 -8.20
N GLU A 26 -1.95 -14.64 -9.02
CA GLU A 26 -1.14 -15.86 -8.88
C GLU A 26 -0.21 -15.84 -7.66
N ARG A 27 0.32 -14.67 -7.31
CA ARG A 27 1.44 -14.52 -6.35
C ARG A 27 1.06 -13.94 -4.99
N PHE A 28 -0.18 -13.47 -4.83
CA PHE A 28 -0.68 -12.93 -3.56
C PHE A 28 -1.81 -13.77 -2.99
N ARG A 29 -1.75 -13.95 -1.68
CA ARG A 29 -2.83 -14.55 -0.89
C ARG A 29 -3.08 -13.66 0.31
N TYR A 30 -4.34 -13.59 0.74
CA TYR A 30 -4.77 -12.81 1.90
C TYR A 30 -4.43 -13.48 3.25
N ALA A 31 -3.67 -14.58 3.23
CA ALA A 31 -3.18 -15.25 4.42
C ALA A 31 -2.38 -14.27 5.31
N GLY A 32 -2.71 -14.26 6.62
CA GLY A 32 -2.12 -13.32 7.58
C GLY A 32 -2.77 -11.93 7.62
N PHE A 33 -3.79 -11.67 6.79
CA PHE A 33 -4.60 -10.46 6.88
C PHE A 33 -5.94 -10.73 7.60
N THR A 34 -6.41 -9.72 8.31
CA THR A 34 -7.73 -9.68 8.97
C THR A 34 -8.66 -8.77 8.17
N LEU A 35 -9.88 -9.21 7.88
CA LEU A 35 -10.92 -8.33 7.30
C LEU A 35 -11.30 -7.26 8.32
N ARG A 36 -11.19 -5.99 7.94
CA ARG A 36 -11.46 -4.83 8.82
C ARG A 36 -12.69 -4.05 8.41
N THR A 37 -12.98 -4.00 7.11
CA THR A 37 -14.11 -3.22 6.61
C THR A 37 -14.73 -3.92 5.42
N ILE A 38 -16.06 -3.94 5.41
CA ILE A 38 -16.88 -4.20 4.24
C ILE A 38 -17.63 -2.90 3.98
N ALA A 39 -17.43 -2.29 2.81
CA ALA A 39 -18.19 -1.13 2.38
C ALA A 39 -19.03 -1.54 1.17
N VAL A 40 -20.35 -1.60 1.33
CA VAL A 40 -21.28 -1.86 0.22
C VAL A 40 -21.42 -0.58 -0.58
N ASP A 41 -21.02 -0.63 -1.85
CA ASP A 41 -20.95 0.53 -2.75
C ASP A 41 -22.26 0.70 -3.53
N GLY A 42 -22.97 -0.40 -3.77
CA GLY A 42 -24.24 -0.36 -4.49
C GLY A 42 -25.03 -1.65 -4.39
N HIS A 43 -26.35 -1.49 -4.53
CA HIS A 43 -27.30 -2.56 -4.75
C HIS A 43 -28.19 -2.13 -5.92
N HIS A 44 -28.32 -3.00 -6.91
CA HIS A 44 -29.02 -2.68 -8.16
C HIS A 44 -29.84 -3.88 -8.61
N ALA A 45 -31.04 -3.61 -9.12
CA ALA A 45 -31.76 -4.55 -9.99
C ALA A 45 -31.32 -4.28 -11.44
N LEU A 46 -31.23 -5.32 -12.26
CA LEU A 46 -31.01 -5.15 -13.69
C LEU A 46 -32.30 -4.66 -14.36
N GLU A 47 -32.19 -3.66 -15.23
CA GLU A 47 -33.35 -3.11 -15.95
C GLU A 47 -34.00 -4.16 -16.88
N THR A 48 -33.20 -5.11 -17.36
CA THR A 48 -33.63 -6.14 -18.31
C THR A 48 -34.23 -7.39 -17.64
N ASP A 49 -33.94 -7.60 -16.36
CA ASP A 49 -34.49 -8.70 -15.55
C ASP A 49 -34.65 -8.21 -14.10
N PRO A 50 -35.88 -7.88 -13.66
CA PRO A 50 -36.16 -7.38 -12.32
C PRO A 50 -35.78 -8.35 -11.19
N ASP A 51 -35.68 -9.64 -11.51
CA ASP A 51 -35.31 -10.68 -10.55
C ASP A 51 -33.79 -10.80 -10.41
N GLU A 52 -33.02 -10.39 -11.42
CA GLU A 52 -31.56 -10.35 -11.37
C GLU A 52 -31.07 -9.08 -10.69
N ARG A 53 -30.41 -9.27 -9.55
CA ARG A 53 -29.86 -8.20 -8.71
C ARG A 53 -28.36 -8.37 -8.60
N TRP A 54 -27.65 -7.27 -8.36
CA TRP A 54 -26.24 -7.36 -8.00
C TRP A 54 -25.89 -6.41 -6.87
N VAL A 55 -24.89 -6.82 -6.10
CA VAL A 55 -24.28 -6.04 -5.03
C VAL A 55 -22.81 -5.81 -5.36
N SER A 56 -22.32 -4.60 -5.14
CA SER A 56 -20.88 -4.29 -5.12
C SER A 56 -20.43 -3.95 -3.71
N ALA A 57 -19.25 -4.43 -3.35
CA ALA A 57 -18.62 -4.12 -2.08
C ALA A 57 -17.11 -3.95 -2.23
N VAL A 58 -16.52 -3.18 -1.34
CA VAL A 58 -15.07 -3.11 -1.15
C VAL A 58 -14.73 -3.78 0.17
N LEU A 59 -13.88 -4.80 0.10
CA LEU A 59 -13.29 -5.45 1.25
C LEU A 59 -11.94 -4.81 1.53
N ARG A 60 -11.68 -4.43 2.78
CA ARG A 60 -10.38 -3.93 3.23
C ARG A 60 -9.80 -4.84 4.29
N PHE A 61 -8.59 -5.29 4.03
CA PHE A 61 -7.86 -6.25 4.85
C PHE A 61 -6.63 -5.57 5.45
N ARG A 62 -6.26 -5.90 6.68
CA ARG A 62 -5.04 -5.38 7.33
C ARG A 62 -4.25 -6.50 8.02
N ASP A 63 -2.94 -6.49 7.88
CA ASP A 63 -2.06 -7.43 8.58
C ASP A 63 -1.53 -6.89 9.92
N ALA A 64 -0.69 -7.67 10.60
CA ALA A 64 -0.15 -7.36 11.92
C ALA A 64 0.78 -6.13 11.96
N ILE A 65 1.41 -5.76 10.83
CA ILE A 65 2.27 -4.57 10.73
C ILE A 65 1.51 -3.37 10.12
N GLY A 66 0.20 -3.48 9.96
CA GLY A 66 -0.66 -2.38 9.50
C GLY A 66 -0.73 -2.21 7.98
N ARG A 67 -0.13 -3.11 7.19
CA ARG A 67 -0.26 -3.11 5.72
C ARG A 67 -1.70 -3.42 5.34
N GLN A 68 -2.19 -2.80 4.28
CA GLN A 68 -3.57 -2.92 3.83
C GLN A 68 -3.68 -3.36 2.38
N ALA A 69 -4.49 -4.38 2.14
CA ALA A 69 -4.89 -4.81 0.80
C ALA A 69 -6.40 -4.60 0.67
N SER A 70 -6.87 -4.18 -0.49
CA SER A 70 -8.30 -4.06 -0.75
C SER A 70 -8.70 -4.88 -1.96
N ALA A 71 -9.93 -5.37 -1.95
CA ALA A 71 -10.54 -6.07 -3.06
C ALA A 71 -11.92 -5.49 -3.34
N ALA A 72 -12.24 -5.30 -4.61
CA ALA A 72 -13.59 -5.06 -5.07
C ALA A 72 -14.27 -6.42 -5.28
N VAL A 73 -15.48 -6.55 -4.72
CA VAL A 73 -16.34 -7.72 -4.88
C VAL A 73 -17.60 -7.28 -5.59
N ARG A 74 -18.05 -8.11 -6.53
CA ARG A 74 -19.37 -7.97 -7.14
C ARG A 74 -20.03 -9.34 -7.20
N ALA A 75 -21.28 -9.44 -6.79
CA ALA A 75 -22.05 -10.68 -6.86
C ALA A 75 -23.43 -10.40 -7.46
N GLY A 76 -23.80 -11.24 -8.43
CA GLY A 76 -25.15 -11.29 -8.98
C GLY A 76 -25.96 -12.38 -8.30
N TYR A 77 -27.21 -12.09 -8.01
CA TYR A 77 -28.11 -13.00 -7.31
C TYR A 77 -29.56 -12.79 -7.74
N ARG A 78 -30.37 -13.83 -7.56
CA ARG A 78 -31.83 -13.79 -7.75
C ARG A 78 -32.56 -14.20 -6.48
N MET A 79 -33.78 -13.69 -6.33
CA MET A 79 -34.71 -14.13 -5.29
C MET A 79 -35.54 -15.31 -5.83
N GLN A 80 -35.55 -16.44 -5.13
CA GLN A 80 -36.41 -17.59 -5.44
C GLN A 80 -37.24 -17.93 -4.21
N GLY A 81 -38.43 -17.33 -4.12
CA GLY A 81 -39.23 -17.35 -2.89
C GLY A 81 -38.45 -16.69 -1.75
N GLU A 82 -38.22 -17.43 -0.66
CA GLU A 82 -37.44 -16.97 0.50
C GLU A 82 -35.93 -17.21 0.38
N ARG A 83 -35.45 -17.73 -0.76
CA ARG A 83 -34.03 -18.05 -0.97
C ARG A 83 -33.35 -16.97 -1.80
N ILE A 84 -32.12 -16.63 -1.42
CA ILE A 84 -31.18 -15.87 -2.26
C ILE A 84 -30.30 -16.89 -2.97
N VAL A 85 -30.34 -16.90 -4.30
CA VAL A 85 -29.45 -17.73 -5.13
C VAL A 85 -28.38 -16.84 -5.73
N ILE A 86 -27.12 -17.06 -5.38
CA ILE A 86 -25.97 -16.34 -5.95
C ILE A 86 -25.59 -17.03 -7.26
N ASP A 87 -25.84 -16.37 -8.38
CA ASP A 87 -25.55 -16.91 -9.71
C ASP A 87 -24.07 -16.77 -10.06
N TRP A 88 -23.47 -15.64 -9.66
CA TRP A 88 -22.05 -15.38 -9.90
C TRP A 88 -21.47 -14.45 -8.85
N ALA A 89 -20.16 -14.58 -8.63
CA ALA A 89 -19.38 -13.67 -7.82
C ALA A 89 -18.00 -13.47 -8.46
N PHE A 90 -17.52 -12.23 -8.42
CA PHE A 90 -16.21 -11.83 -8.89
C PHE A 90 -15.50 -11.02 -7.82
N ILE A 91 -14.19 -11.21 -7.73
CA ILE A 91 -13.31 -10.46 -6.83
C ILE A 91 -12.10 -9.99 -7.63
N ALA A 92 -11.77 -8.71 -7.50
CA ALA A 92 -10.58 -8.12 -8.10
C ALA A 92 -9.79 -7.31 -7.08
N PRO A 93 -8.45 -7.25 -7.21
CA PRO A 93 -7.63 -6.35 -6.42
C PRO A 93 -8.04 -4.89 -6.65
N LEU A 94 -8.03 -4.10 -5.59
CA LEU A 94 -8.32 -2.67 -5.66
C LEU A 94 -7.18 -1.90 -5.00
N ALA A 95 -6.38 -1.19 -5.80
CA ALA A 95 -5.32 -0.33 -5.28
C ALA A 95 -5.89 0.91 -4.59
N ALA A 96 -5.23 1.35 -3.52
CA ALA A 96 -5.60 2.59 -2.84
C ALA A 96 -5.33 3.81 -3.74
N PRO A 97 -6.30 4.72 -3.95
CA PRO A 97 -6.09 5.91 -4.77
C PRO A 97 -5.06 6.88 -4.17
N ALA A 98 -4.95 6.87 -2.84
CA ALA A 98 -3.96 7.58 -2.04
C ALA A 98 -3.34 6.57 -1.05
N PRO A 99 -2.28 5.85 -1.45
CA PRO A 99 -1.68 4.84 -0.58
C PRO A 99 -0.96 5.50 0.60
N ARG A 100 -1.05 4.89 1.78
CA ARG A 100 -0.32 5.32 2.98
C ARG A 100 1.15 4.98 2.82
N ILE A 101 2.00 5.82 3.39
CA ILE A 101 3.44 5.65 3.33
C ILE A 101 3.99 5.84 4.74
N ASP A 102 4.80 4.89 5.18
CA ASP A 102 5.66 5.07 6.34
C ASP A 102 7.04 5.50 5.85
N PHE A 103 7.58 6.57 6.45
CA PHE A 103 8.86 7.15 6.08
C PHE A 103 9.83 7.14 7.26
N PHE A 104 11.07 6.72 7.02
CA PHE A 104 12.07 6.54 8.06
C PHE A 104 13.43 7.13 7.67
N TYR A 105 14.09 7.74 8.63
CA TYR A 105 15.50 8.10 8.58
C TYR A 105 16.32 7.07 9.36
N VAL A 106 17.34 6.49 8.75
CA VAL A 106 18.22 5.50 9.38
C VAL A 106 19.66 5.92 9.18
N PRO A 107 20.46 6.17 10.25
CA PRO A 107 21.90 6.38 10.09
C PRO A 107 22.52 5.18 9.37
N ALA A 108 23.31 5.42 8.31
CA ALA A 108 23.87 4.36 7.48
C ALA A 108 24.73 3.38 8.30
N SER A 109 25.42 3.88 9.33
CA SER A 109 26.19 3.08 10.29
C SER A 109 25.37 2.05 11.07
N ARG A 110 24.04 2.24 11.19
CA ARG A 110 23.12 1.32 11.87
C ARG A 110 22.53 0.27 10.94
N PHE A 111 22.66 0.42 9.63
CA PHE A 111 21.98 -0.43 8.65
C PHE A 111 22.97 -1.18 7.74
N PRO A 112 23.32 -2.43 8.07
CA PRO A 112 24.35 -3.15 7.34
C PRO A 112 23.86 -3.58 5.94
N ASP A 113 24.70 -3.34 4.93
CA ASP A 113 24.52 -3.69 3.51
C ASP A 113 23.92 -5.09 3.24
N PRO A 114 24.30 -6.17 3.95
CA PRO A 114 23.72 -7.50 3.75
C PRO A 114 22.20 -7.56 3.86
N ILE A 115 21.55 -6.70 4.64
CA ILE A 115 20.07 -6.67 4.75
C ILE A 115 19.44 -6.27 3.41
N LEU A 116 20.09 -5.39 2.65
CA LEU A 116 19.64 -4.94 1.32
C LEU A 116 19.93 -5.97 0.21
N ARG A 117 20.80 -6.94 0.48
CA ARG A 117 21.26 -7.96 -0.47
C ARG A 117 20.64 -9.35 -0.23
N LYS A 118 20.14 -9.62 0.99
CA LYS A 118 19.45 -10.88 1.33
C LYS A 118 18.06 -10.94 0.68
N ARG A 119 17.61 -12.15 0.32
CA ARG A 119 16.20 -12.39 0.02
C ARG A 119 15.38 -12.08 1.28
N THR A 120 14.67 -10.96 1.26
CA THR A 120 13.80 -10.49 2.35
C THR A 120 12.35 -10.36 1.85
N SER A 121 11.43 -10.05 2.75
CA SER A 121 10.06 -9.65 2.42
C SER A 121 9.85 -8.19 2.82
N HIS A 122 8.81 -7.55 2.28
CA HIS A 122 8.43 -6.20 2.68
C HIS A 122 8.31 -6.07 4.21
N ALA A 123 7.59 -7.00 4.86
CA ALA A 123 7.37 -6.95 6.30
C ALA A 123 8.65 -7.11 7.12
N LYS A 124 9.56 -8.01 6.69
CA LYS A 124 10.86 -8.19 7.35
C LYS A 124 11.76 -6.96 7.18
N LEU A 125 11.78 -6.37 5.98
CA LEU A 125 12.56 -5.15 5.74
C LEU A 125 12.03 -3.97 6.56
N TRP A 126 10.70 -3.80 6.63
CA TRP A 126 10.05 -2.78 7.43
C TRP A 126 10.41 -2.92 8.92
N ASP A 127 10.31 -4.13 9.46
CA ASP A 127 10.63 -4.41 10.87
C ASP A 127 12.09 -4.08 11.22
N GLU A 128 13.04 -4.46 10.35
CA GLU A 128 14.46 -4.14 10.55
C GLU A 128 14.73 -2.63 10.48
N VAL A 129 14.03 -1.90 9.60
CA VAL A 129 14.15 -0.45 9.48
C VAL A 129 13.60 0.26 10.70
N VAL A 130 12.39 -0.08 11.14
CA VAL A 130 11.73 0.53 12.31
C VAL A 130 12.63 0.43 13.55
N LYS A 131 13.21 -0.74 13.80
CA LYS A 131 14.12 -1.00 14.93
C LYS A 131 15.38 -0.12 14.94
N ARG A 132 15.81 0.40 13.78
CA ARG A 132 17.07 1.15 13.60
C ARG A 132 16.87 2.62 13.28
N SER A 133 15.66 2.98 12.88
CA SER A 133 15.28 4.33 12.51
C SER A 133 15.43 5.32 13.67
N LEU A 134 15.65 6.58 13.31
CA LEU A 134 15.53 7.69 14.23
C LEU A 134 14.08 7.84 14.67
N ARG A 135 13.88 8.18 15.94
CA ARG A 135 12.56 8.46 16.50
C ARG A 135 12.20 9.91 16.16
N LEU A 136 11.18 10.10 15.32
CA LEU A 136 10.68 11.44 14.96
C LEU A 136 10.23 12.25 16.18
N ALA A 137 9.70 11.58 17.21
CA ALA A 137 9.26 12.23 18.45
C ALA A 137 10.40 12.69 19.38
N ARG A 138 11.67 12.41 19.04
CA ARG A 138 12.85 12.76 19.85
C ARG A 138 13.98 13.31 18.96
N PRO A 139 13.79 14.50 18.37
CA PRO A 139 14.79 15.12 17.48
C PRO A 139 16.09 15.48 18.20
N ASP A 140 16.05 15.65 19.52
CA ASP A 140 17.20 15.86 20.40
C ASP A 140 18.17 14.65 20.44
N GLU A 141 17.67 13.45 20.18
CA GLU A 141 18.49 12.23 20.08
C GLU A 141 19.18 12.08 18.71
N TRP A 142 18.94 13.01 17.77
CA TRP A 142 19.46 12.89 16.42
C TRP A 142 20.94 13.32 16.37
N PRO A 143 21.76 12.68 15.52
CA PRO A 143 23.11 13.17 15.27
C PRO A 143 23.11 14.63 14.80
N VAL A 144 24.09 15.40 15.27
CA VAL A 144 24.30 16.81 14.86
C VAL A 144 25.23 16.85 13.65
N GLY A 145 24.94 17.76 12.71
CA GLY A 145 25.71 17.98 11.50
C GLY A 145 25.43 16.95 10.41
N GLU A 146 26.18 17.05 9.31
CA GLU A 146 26.03 16.14 8.19
C GLU A 146 26.43 14.71 8.55
N GLN A 147 25.54 13.75 8.27
CA GLN A 147 25.79 12.32 8.42
C GLN A 147 25.26 11.57 7.20
N ASP A 148 25.80 10.36 6.97
CA ASP A 148 25.25 9.45 5.99
C ASP A 148 23.98 8.79 6.54
N TYR A 149 22.87 8.94 5.81
CA TYR A 149 21.60 8.29 6.10
C TYR A 149 21.13 7.45 4.93
N LEU A 150 20.42 6.39 5.27
CA LEU A 150 19.46 5.76 4.40
C LEU A 150 18.06 6.27 4.78
N VAL A 151 17.32 6.72 3.77
CA VAL A 151 15.90 6.99 3.90
C VAL A 151 15.09 5.87 3.27
N PHE A 152 14.02 5.49 3.95
CA PHE A 152 13.12 4.44 3.51
C PHE A 152 11.70 4.99 3.40
N ALA A 153 11.04 4.67 2.30
CA ALA A 153 9.62 4.93 2.09
C ALA A 153 8.91 3.59 1.82
N PHE A 154 8.09 3.13 2.77
CA PHE A 154 7.30 1.91 2.63
C PHE A 154 5.88 2.25 2.25
N VAL A 155 5.39 1.68 1.16
CA VAL A 155 3.99 1.81 0.76
C VAL A 155 3.17 0.77 1.54
N MET A 156 2.34 1.27 2.46
CA MET A 156 1.56 0.45 3.40
C MET A 156 0.19 0.03 2.85
N ASP A 157 -0.13 0.43 1.62
CA ASP A 157 -1.28 -0.06 0.86
C ASP A 157 -0.80 -0.79 -0.38
N ARG A 158 -1.34 -1.97 -0.65
CA ARG A 158 -0.94 -2.75 -1.83
C ARG A 158 -1.37 -2.01 -3.10
N LEU A 159 -0.42 -1.87 -4.01
CA LEU A 159 -0.60 -1.29 -5.33
C LEU A 159 -0.57 -2.40 -6.39
N ALA A 160 -0.87 -2.06 -7.65
CA ALA A 160 -0.65 -2.99 -8.75
C ALA A 160 0.83 -3.43 -8.82
N PRO A 161 1.12 -4.73 -9.02
CA PRO A 161 2.49 -5.23 -9.10
C PRO A 161 3.31 -4.60 -10.23
N ASP A 162 2.68 -4.11 -11.30
CA ASP A 162 3.33 -3.43 -12.42
C ASP A 162 3.34 -1.90 -12.29
N ALA A 163 2.88 -1.35 -11.16
CA ALA A 163 3.01 0.08 -10.89
C ALA A 163 4.48 0.50 -10.73
N ARG A 164 4.74 1.80 -10.91
CA ARG A 164 6.07 2.37 -10.73
C ARG A 164 6.09 3.29 -9.51
N LEU A 165 7.03 3.03 -8.59
CA LEU A 165 7.37 3.93 -7.50
C LEU A 165 8.71 4.61 -7.81
N GLU A 166 8.87 5.84 -7.34
CA GLU A 166 10.15 6.53 -7.29
C GLU A 166 10.31 7.26 -5.97
N LEU A 167 11.53 7.33 -5.47
CA LEU A 167 11.91 8.17 -4.34
C LEU A 167 12.86 9.24 -4.87
N ARG A 168 12.52 10.50 -4.65
CA ARG A 168 13.30 11.66 -5.12
C ARG A 168 13.68 12.55 -3.95
N VAL A 169 14.88 13.12 -4.00
CA VAL A 169 15.34 14.13 -3.05
C VAL A 169 15.36 15.49 -3.73
N SER A 170 14.88 16.53 -3.06
CA SER A 170 14.82 17.87 -3.64
C SER A 170 15.02 18.94 -2.57
N SER A 171 15.56 20.10 -2.96
CA SER A 171 15.53 21.32 -2.15
C SER A 171 14.18 22.05 -2.21
N LYS A 172 13.25 21.61 -3.08
CA LYS A 172 11.92 22.23 -3.25
C LYS A 172 10.82 21.28 -2.82
N ALA A 173 9.93 21.74 -1.95
CA ALA A 173 8.77 20.97 -1.48
C ALA A 173 7.80 20.58 -2.61
N ARG A 174 7.50 21.53 -3.51
CA ARG A 174 6.46 21.36 -4.54
C ARG A 174 7.01 20.73 -5.83
N GLY A 175 6.09 20.13 -6.60
CA GLY A 175 6.36 19.52 -7.90
C GLY A 175 7.04 18.16 -7.82
N VAL A 176 7.17 17.49 -8.95
CA VAL A 176 7.71 16.12 -9.07
C VAL A 176 9.21 16.07 -9.36
N ALA A 177 9.86 17.23 -9.49
CA ALA A 177 11.30 17.32 -9.72
C ALA A 177 12.09 16.98 -8.44
N GLY A 178 13.25 16.39 -8.64
CA GLY A 178 14.18 15.98 -7.60
C GLY A 178 15.20 15.00 -8.18
N ASP A 179 16.35 14.92 -7.54
CA ASP A 179 17.36 13.92 -7.84
C ASP A 179 16.80 12.53 -7.49
N ASP A 180 16.94 11.54 -8.35
CA ASP A 180 16.70 10.15 -7.93
C ASP A 180 17.83 9.66 -7.03
N GLY A 181 19.02 10.24 -7.08
CA GLY A 181 20.19 9.71 -6.41
C GLY A 181 20.37 8.22 -6.72
N ALA A 182 21.18 7.52 -5.94
CA ALA A 182 21.27 6.06 -6.02
C ALA A 182 20.01 5.36 -5.44
N SER A 183 18.80 5.88 -5.69
CA SER A 183 17.57 5.31 -5.14
C SER A 183 17.28 3.93 -5.71
N LYS A 184 16.99 2.99 -4.82
CA LYS A 184 16.58 1.62 -5.14
C LYS A 184 15.11 1.45 -4.80
N ILE A 185 14.35 0.90 -5.74
CA ILE A 185 12.95 0.53 -5.54
C ILE A 185 12.86 -0.98 -5.47
N LEU A 186 12.29 -1.48 -4.37
CA LEU A 186 11.97 -2.88 -4.17
C LEU A 186 10.46 -3.07 -4.31
N ASN A 187 10.06 -4.09 -5.05
CA ASN A 187 8.66 -4.45 -5.25
C ASN A 187 8.46 -5.91 -4.84
N PHE A 188 7.68 -6.12 -3.78
CA PHE A 188 7.34 -7.43 -3.26
C PHE A 188 5.90 -7.78 -3.65
N ASP A 189 5.61 -7.82 -4.95
CA ASP A 189 4.28 -8.09 -5.52
C ASP A 189 3.20 -7.05 -5.13
N GLY A 190 3.46 -5.79 -5.45
CA GLY A 190 2.57 -4.67 -5.15
C GLY A 190 2.83 -4.00 -3.80
N TRP A 191 3.72 -4.57 -2.99
CA TRP A 191 4.25 -3.94 -1.78
C TRP A 191 5.58 -3.26 -2.09
N PHE A 192 5.59 -1.93 -2.17
CA PHE A 192 6.77 -1.19 -2.61
C PHE A 192 7.55 -0.62 -1.42
N ALA A 193 8.88 -0.65 -1.52
CA ALA A 193 9.78 0.07 -0.65
C ALA A 193 10.78 0.87 -1.49
N GLY A 194 10.85 2.18 -1.28
CA GLY A 194 11.88 3.05 -1.83
C GLY A 194 13.01 3.25 -0.82
N ILE A 195 14.24 3.23 -1.31
CA ILE A 195 15.45 3.39 -0.49
C ILE A 195 16.33 4.42 -1.18
N SER A 196 16.78 5.43 -0.46
CA SER A 196 17.77 6.38 -0.98
C SER A 196 18.86 6.60 0.07
N GLY A 197 20.12 6.61 -0.38
CA GLY A 197 21.26 6.96 0.46
C GLY A 197 21.71 8.37 0.17
N GLY A 198 22.14 9.09 1.20
CA GLY A 198 22.71 10.42 1.03
C GLY A 198 23.28 10.98 2.32
N ARG A 199 24.04 12.05 2.16
CA ARG A 199 24.60 12.82 3.28
C ARG A 199 23.67 13.98 3.58
N PHE A 200 23.15 14.02 4.80
CA PHE A 200 22.16 15.02 5.22
C PHE A 200 22.51 15.58 6.59
N ASP A 201 22.33 16.89 6.75
CA ASP A 201 22.19 17.50 8.07
C ASP A 201 20.70 17.61 8.40
N LEU A 202 20.20 16.66 9.19
CA LEU A 202 18.78 16.61 9.57
C LEU A 202 18.42 17.59 10.69
N GLN A 203 19.38 18.31 11.28
CA GLN A 203 19.13 19.40 12.23
C GLN A 203 19.46 20.77 11.65
N GLY A 204 20.17 20.80 10.53
CA GLY A 204 20.60 22.00 9.83
C GLY A 204 19.46 22.86 9.30
N ALA A 205 19.83 24.09 8.89
CA ALA A 205 18.89 25.07 8.35
C ALA A 205 18.33 24.68 6.97
N ALA A 206 19.13 23.99 6.15
CA ALA A 206 18.71 23.50 4.85
C ALA A 206 17.87 22.22 4.99
N GLN A 207 16.64 22.26 4.47
CA GLN A 207 15.68 21.16 4.59
C GLN A 207 15.61 20.34 3.30
N PRO A 208 16.03 19.06 3.31
CA PRO A 208 15.79 18.15 2.20
C PRO A 208 14.32 17.72 2.19
N TYR A 209 13.73 17.68 0.99
CA TYR A 209 12.40 17.14 0.74
C TYR A 209 12.50 15.80 0.04
N PHE A 210 11.87 14.79 0.63
CA PHE A 210 11.79 13.44 0.10
C PHE A 210 10.41 13.22 -0.51
N LYS A 211 10.37 12.98 -1.81
CA LYS A 211 9.15 12.83 -2.59
C LYS A 211 9.00 11.39 -3.01
N VAL A 212 7.87 10.80 -2.64
CA VAL A 212 7.47 9.48 -3.12
C VAL A 212 6.50 9.70 -4.28
N LEU A 213 6.95 9.31 -5.46
CA LEU A 213 6.19 9.46 -6.69
C LEU A 213 5.66 8.10 -7.13
N TYR A 214 4.45 8.10 -7.66
CA TYR A 214 3.77 6.90 -8.10
C TYR A 214 3.16 7.11 -9.47
N THR A 215 3.37 6.12 -10.34
CA THR A 215 2.67 5.98 -11.61
C THR A 215 1.82 4.71 -11.54
N PRO A 216 0.49 4.81 -11.68
CA PRO A 216 -0.39 3.64 -11.65
C PRO A 216 -0.05 2.59 -12.70
N GLY A 217 -0.33 1.33 -12.36
CA GLY A 217 -0.08 0.18 -13.20
C GLY A 217 -1.31 -0.24 -14.00
N SER A 218 -1.39 -1.53 -14.28
CA SER A 218 -2.45 -2.21 -15.04
C SER A 218 -3.86 -1.97 -14.50
N ASP A 219 -3.98 -1.74 -13.20
CA ASP A 219 -5.20 -1.46 -12.44
C ASP A 219 -5.91 -0.15 -12.81
N VAL A 220 -5.22 0.78 -13.45
CA VAL A 220 -5.78 2.06 -13.88
C VAL A 220 -5.77 2.15 -15.41
N PRO A 221 -6.81 2.69 -16.07
CA PRO A 221 -6.81 2.89 -17.52
C PRO A 221 -5.59 3.70 -17.99
N LYS A 222 -4.93 3.31 -19.08
CA LYS A 222 -3.69 3.91 -19.59
C LYS A 222 -3.72 5.45 -19.63
N LYS A 223 -4.83 6.03 -20.11
CA LYS A 223 -5.06 7.49 -20.18
C LYS A 223 -5.07 8.23 -18.82
N LYS A 224 -5.26 7.49 -17.72
CA LYS A 224 -5.28 7.98 -16.34
C LYS A 224 -4.00 7.64 -15.56
N ARG A 225 -3.04 6.91 -16.14
CA ARG A 225 -1.75 6.55 -15.51
C ARG A 225 -0.78 7.75 -15.50
N LYS A 226 -1.16 8.80 -14.77
CA LYS A 226 -0.32 9.99 -14.60
C LYS A 226 0.55 9.82 -13.36
N ARG A 227 1.84 10.13 -13.51
CA ARG A 227 2.79 10.23 -12.41
C ARG A 227 2.32 11.31 -11.43
N LYS A 228 2.26 10.98 -10.15
CA LYS A 228 1.81 11.89 -9.08
C LYS A 228 2.63 11.71 -7.81
N THR A 229 2.65 12.74 -6.97
CA THR A 229 3.25 12.64 -5.62
C THR A 229 2.24 11.97 -4.70
N ILE A 230 2.65 10.91 -4.02
CA ILE A 230 1.85 10.20 -3.02
C ILE A 230 2.41 10.37 -1.60
N GLY A 231 3.62 10.90 -1.46
CA GLY A 231 4.20 11.29 -0.18
C GLY A 231 5.22 12.42 -0.35
N LEU A 232 5.22 13.35 0.60
CA LEU A 232 6.20 14.43 0.73
C LEU A 232 6.65 14.47 2.19
N PHE A 233 7.93 14.27 2.42
CA PHE A 233 8.51 14.15 3.76
C PHE A 233 9.69 15.08 3.92
N SER A 234 9.88 15.51 5.16
CA SER A 234 11.03 16.27 5.62
C SER A 234 11.27 16.04 7.10
N ASN A 235 12.42 16.49 7.57
CA ASN A 235 12.83 16.51 8.97
C ASN A 235 12.16 17.60 9.82
N ARG A 236 11.30 18.43 9.21
CA ARG A 236 10.51 19.48 9.86
C ARG A 236 9.09 19.44 9.34
#